data_AF-A0A927WHH3-F1
#
_entry.id   AF-A0A927WHH3-F1
#
_cell.length_a   1.000
_cell.length_b   1.000
_cell.length_c   1.000
_cell.angle_alpha   90.00
_cell.angle_beta   90.00
_cell.angle_gamma   90.00
#
_symmetry.space_group_name_H-M   'P 1'
#
loop_
_entity.id
_entity.type
_entity.pdbx_description
1 polymer ?
#
loop_
_entity_poly.entity_id
_entity_poly.type
_entity_poly.pdbx_seq_one_letter_code
_entity_poly.pdbx_strand_id
1 'polypeptide(L)'
;MKHSGLDERLDAILVRAAMRLEERMRLAYFRGNLAKYLERVGLAKYMDEEKLAKGSLLELQDDAAVVMAYRLRKARNRGYLKEALDELNMAELLQKETRIKTVVPSIKRQPAEKKVQLQMVRGENKSSALTAEEKKKLLKNFKVIK
;
A
#
# COMPACT_ATOMS: atom_id res chain seq x y z
N MET A 1 -15.76 -38.40 -1.39
CA MET A 1 -14.59 -37.66 -1.92
C MET A 1 -15.05 -36.35 -2.56
N LYS A 2 -14.92 -35.22 -1.84
CA LYS A 2 -15.12 -33.84 -2.35
C LYS A 2 -14.21 -32.87 -1.58
N HIS A 3 -12.90 -33.16 -1.52
CA HIS A 3 -11.93 -32.32 -0.79
C HIS A 3 -11.29 -31.22 -1.64
N SER A 4 -11.31 -31.34 -2.98
CA SER A 4 -10.64 -30.39 -3.90
C SER A 4 -11.09 -28.95 -3.69
N GLY A 5 -12.39 -28.69 -3.70
CA GLY A 5 -12.91 -27.31 -3.54
C GLY A 5 -12.71 -26.70 -2.15
N LEU A 6 -12.43 -27.50 -1.11
CA LEU A 6 -12.14 -26.99 0.23
C LEU A 6 -10.67 -26.64 0.40
N ASP A 7 -9.77 -27.39 -0.22
CA ASP A 7 -8.33 -27.10 -0.25
C ASP A 7 -8.05 -25.89 -1.13
N GLU A 8 -8.68 -25.78 -2.29
CA GLU A 8 -8.60 -24.59 -3.16
C GLU A 8 -9.02 -23.30 -2.44
N ARG A 9 -10.08 -23.38 -1.60
CA ARG A 9 -10.52 -22.24 -0.79
C ARG A 9 -9.50 -21.86 0.27
N LEU A 10 -8.83 -22.84 0.88
CA LEU A 10 -7.77 -22.58 1.85
C LEU A 10 -6.57 -21.94 1.16
N ASP A 11 -6.13 -22.48 0.02
CA ASP A 11 -5.00 -21.93 -0.73
C ASP A 11 -5.28 -20.49 -1.19
N ALA A 12 -6.50 -20.18 -1.63
CA ALA A 12 -6.90 -18.79 -1.93
C ALA A 12 -6.86 -17.86 -0.70
N ILE A 13 -7.20 -18.38 0.48
CA ILE A 13 -7.05 -17.62 1.74
C ILE A 13 -5.57 -17.43 2.08
N LEU A 14 -4.73 -18.47 1.93
CA LEU A 14 -3.29 -18.41 2.21
C LEU A 14 -2.60 -17.35 1.35
N VAL A 15 -2.90 -17.31 0.04
CA VAL A 15 -2.32 -16.32 -0.88
C VAL A 15 -2.71 -14.90 -0.47
N ARG A 16 -4.00 -14.65 -0.16
CA ARG A 16 -4.45 -13.33 0.30
C ARG A 16 -3.87 -12.95 1.66
N ALA A 17 -3.72 -13.92 2.57
CA ALA A 17 -3.09 -13.72 3.87
C ALA A 17 -1.60 -13.36 3.73
N ALA A 18 -0.88 -14.03 2.81
CA ALA A 18 0.52 -13.74 2.52
C ALA A 18 0.69 -12.30 2.01
N MET A 19 -0.07 -11.89 0.99
CA MET A 19 -0.03 -10.52 0.47
C MET A 19 -0.32 -9.47 1.56
N ARG A 20 -1.37 -9.69 2.38
CA ARG A 20 -1.71 -8.80 3.49
C ARG A 20 -0.60 -8.72 4.55
N LEU A 21 0.03 -9.86 4.85
CA LEU A 21 1.14 -9.94 5.79
C LEU A 21 2.33 -9.13 5.26
N GLU A 22 2.72 -9.36 4.00
CA GLU A 22 3.83 -8.67 3.35
C GLU A 22 3.62 -7.15 3.31
N GLU A 23 2.43 -6.67 2.94
CA GLU A 23 2.09 -5.25 2.94
C GLU A 23 2.24 -4.63 4.33
N ARG A 24 1.73 -5.31 5.36
CA ARG A 24 1.83 -4.82 6.75
C ARG A 24 3.27 -4.86 7.28
N MET A 25 4.03 -5.91 6.95
CA MET A 25 5.44 -6.01 7.29
C MET A 25 6.24 -4.91 6.61
N ARG A 26 5.99 -4.65 5.33
CA ARG A 26 6.62 -3.54 4.59
C ARG A 26 6.35 -2.20 5.28
N LEU A 27 5.11 -1.93 5.66
CA LEU A 27 4.74 -0.71 6.40
C LEU A 27 5.42 -0.63 7.78
N ALA A 28 5.49 -1.75 8.51
CA ALA A 28 6.15 -1.80 9.81
C ALA A 28 7.67 -1.61 9.70
N TYR A 29 8.28 -2.16 8.66
CA TYR A 29 9.71 -2.03 8.35
C TYR A 29 10.09 -0.58 8.07
N PHE A 30 9.35 0.11 7.19
CA PHE A 30 9.60 1.54 6.92
C PHE A 30 9.38 2.44 8.14
N ARG A 31 8.62 1.99 9.13
CA ARG A 31 8.41 2.67 10.41
C ARG A 31 9.40 2.25 11.50
N GLY A 32 10.36 1.36 11.20
CA GLY A 32 11.34 0.85 12.16
C GLY A 32 10.74 -0.03 13.28
N ASN A 33 9.56 -0.62 13.05
CA ASN A 33 8.80 -1.32 14.09
C ASN A 33 8.41 -2.76 13.68
N LEU A 34 9.18 -3.37 12.78
CA LEU A 34 8.87 -4.70 12.22
C LEU A 34 8.90 -5.81 13.28
N ALA A 35 9.94 -5.86 14.12
CA ALA A 35 10.08 -6.88 15.15
C ALA A 35 8.88 -6.87 16.12
N LYS A 36 8.49 -5.69 16.62
CA LYS A 36 7.32 -5.53 17.50
C LYS A 36 6.01 -5.90 16.81
N TYR A 37 5.89 -5.62 15.50
CA TYR A 37 4.74 -6.06 14.72
C TYR A 37 4.65 -7.59 14.69
N LEU A 38 5.75 -8.27 14.37
CA LEU A 38 5.82 -9.73 14.32
C LEU A 38 5.58 -10.38 15.70
N GLU A 39 6.01 -9.73 16.77
CA GLU A 39 5.75 -10.15 18.15
C GLU A 39 4.25 -10.07 18.49
N ARG A 40 3.61 -8.92 18.20
CA ARG A 40 2.17 -8.71 18.42
C ARG A 40 1.30 -9.70 17.65
N VAL A 41 1.71 -10.06 16.44
CA VAL A 41 1.00 -11.01 15.56
C VAL A 41 1.35 -12.47 15.92
N GLY A 42 2.30 -12.69 16.85
CA GLY A 42 2.68 -14.01 17.35
C GLY A 42 3.48 -14.84 16.36
N LEU A 43 4.10 -14.22 15.35
CA LEU A 43 4.96 -14.90 14.37
C LEU A 43 6.43 -14.89 14.80
N ALA A 44 6.86 -13.89 15.58
CA ALA A 44 8.24 -13.78 16.05
C ALA A 44 8.74 -15.03 16.80
N LYS A 45 7.84 -15.76 17.48
CA LYS A 45 8.15 -16.98 18.24
C LYS A 45 8.69 -18.14 17.39
N TYR A 46 8.52 -18.07 16.07
CA TYR A 46 8.90 -19.12 15.13
C TYR A 46 10.06 -18.68 14.22
N MET A 47 10.66 -17.53 14.50
CA MET A 47 11.72 -16.93 13.71
C MET A 47 12.99 -16.81 14.54
N ASP A 48 14.14 -16.82 13.88
CA ASP A 48 15.42 -16.69 14.57
C ASP A 48 15.58 -15.27 15.14
N GLU A 49 16.00 -15.16 16.40
CA GLU A 49 16.15 -13.88 17.09
C GLU A 49 17.22 -12.99 16.42
N GLU A 50 18.26 -13.59 15.87
CA GLU A 50 19.29 -12.87 15.09
C GLU A 50 18.71 -12.25 13.80
N LYS A 51 17.83 -12.97 13.11
CA LYS A 51 17.14 -12.47 11.91
C LYS A 51 16.13 -11.38 12.28
N LEU A 52 15.43 -11.50 13.41
CA LEU A 52 14.52 -10.45 13.87
C LEU A 52 15.26 -9.14 14.18
N ALA A 53 16.51 -9.21 14.64
CA ALA A 53 17.32 -8.05 14.97
C ALA A 53 18.05 -7.42 13.76
N LYS A 54 18.58 -8.25 12.84
CA LYS A 54 19.47 -7.79 11.75
C LYS A 54 19.09 -8.28 10.35
N GLY A 55 18.06 -9.11 10.24
CA GLY A 55 17.63 -9.71 8.99
C GLY A 55 17.07 -8.67 8.01
N SER A 56 17.20 -8.98 6.73
CA SER A 56 16.59 -8.17 5.68
C SER A 56 15.06 -8.30 5.71
N LEU A 57 14.35 -7.30 5.19
CA LEU A 57 12.90 -7.37 5.05
C LEU A 57 12.46 -8.61 4.26
N LEU A 58 13.19 -8.95 3.20
CA LEU A 58 12.85 -10.06 2.31
C LEU A 58 12.92 -11.40 3.05
N GLU A 59 14.03 -11.66 3.74
CA GLU A 59 14.20 -12.90 4.53
C GLU A 59 13.12 -13.03 5.61
N LEU A 60 12.81 -11.93 6.30
CA LEU A 60 11.77 -11.93 7.32
C LEU A 60 10.39 -12.19 6.71
N GLN A 61 10.09 -11.64 5.54
CA GLN A 61 8.82 -11.87 4.84
C GLN A 61 8.66 -13.33 4.42
N ASP A 62 9.70 -13.94 3.86
CA ASP A 62 9.68 -15.34 3.45
C ASP A 62 9.47 -16.27 4.66
N ASP A 63 10.25 -16.09 5.74
CA ASP A 63 10.12 -16.88 6.96
C ASP A 63 8.72 -16.70 7.59
N ALA A 64 8.22 -15.47 7.67
CA ALA A 64 6.91 -15.17 8.22
C ALA A 64 5.77 -15.77 7.38
N ALA A 65 5.90 -15.77 6.04
CA ALA A 65 4.91 -16.36 5.14
C ALA A 65 4.84 -17.88 5.30
N VAL A 66 5.98 -18.57 5.40
CA VAL A 66 6.05 -20.03 5.63
C VAL A 66 5.41 -20.39 6.98
N VAL A 67 5.79 -19.70 8.04
CA VAL A 67 5.23 -19.92 9.39
C VAL A 67 3.72 -19.68 9.40
N MET A 68 3.26 -18.59 8.80
CA MET A 68 1.84 -18.25 8.72
C MET A 68 1.06 -19.32 7.96
N ALA A 69 1.56 -19.78 6.81
CA ALA A 69 0.91 -20.82 6.02
C ALA A 69 0.80 -22.13 6.80
N TYR A 70 1.86 -22.53 7.51
CA TYR A 70 1.83 -23.70 8.39
C TYR A 70 0.78 -23.56 9.50
N ARG A 71 0.74 -22.40 10.19
CA ARG A 71 -0.24 -22.13 11.26
C ARG A 71 -1.68 -22.22 10.74
N LEU A 72 -1.97 -21.62 9.59
CA LEU A 72 -3.32 -21.65 9.00
C LEU A 72 -3.73 -23.04 8.53
N ARG A 73 -2.82 -23.80 7.90
CA ARG A 73 -3.09 -25.21 7.54
C ARG A 73 -3.38 -26.06 8.78
N LYS A 74 -2.60 -25.88 9.84
CA LYS A 74 -2.82 -26.57 11.14
C LYS A 74 -4.13 -26.16 11.80
N ALA A 75 -4.45 -24.86 11.81
CA ALA A 75 -5.69 -24.33 12.38
C ALA A 75 -6.92 -24.85 11.64
N ARG A 76 -6.83 -24.96 10.30
CA ARG A 76 -7.88 -25.57 9.48
C ARG A 76 -8.11 -27.03 9.83
N ASN A 77 -7.04 -27.83 9.96
CA ASN A 77 -7.15 -29.25 10.30
C ASN A 77 -7.76 -29.47 11.69
N ARG A 78 -7.61 -28.50 12.60
CA ARG A 78 -8.13 -28.55 13.97
C ARG A 78 -9.45 -27.79 14.17
N GLY A 79 -9.97 -27.13 13.14
CA GLY A 79 -11.26 -26.43 13.17
C GLY A 79 -11.28 -25.00 13.72
N TYR A 80 -10.13 -24.41 14.09
CA TYR A 80 -10.04 -23.04 14.66
C TYR A 80 -9.46 -22.00 13.68
N LEU A 81 -9.64 -22.20 12.38
CA LEU A 81 -9.09 -21.29 11.35
C LEU A 81 -9.48 -19.82 11.56
N LYS A 82 -10.70 -19.56 12.03
CA LYS A 82 -11.19 -18.20 12.31
C LYS A 82 -10.37 -17.51 13.40
N GLU A 83 -10.17 -18.18 14.53
CA GLU A 83 -9.38 -17.64 15.64
C GLU A 83 -7.93 -17.37 15.21
N ALA A 84 -7.35 -18.29 14.43
CA ALA A 84 -6.00 -18.10 13.89
C ALA A 84 -5.90 -16.89 12.95
N LEU A 85 -6.93 -16.60 12.15
CA LEU A 85 -6.98 -15.40 11.31
C LEU A 85 -7.28 -14.14 12.12
N ASP A 86 -8.09 -14.22 13.17
CA ASP A 86 -8.39 -13.11 14.08
C ASP A 86 -7.11 -12.65 14.81
N GLU A 87 -6.26 -13.59 15.27
CA GLU A 87 -4.94 -13.28 15.85
C GLU A 87 -4.02 -12.55 14.86
N LEU A 88 -4.09 -12.91 13.57
CA LEU A 88 -3.35 -12.24 12.51
C LEU A 88 -4.00 -10.90 12.07
N ASN A 89 -5.15 -10.54 12.66
CA ASN A 89 -6.00 -9.44 12.25
C ASN A 89 -6.37 -9.54 10.75
N MET A 90 -6.80 -10.74 10.33
CA MET A 90 -7.14 -11.12 8.95
C MET A 90 -8.50 -11.83 8.86
N ALA A 91 -9.37 -11.59 9.84
CA ALA A 91 -10.74 -12.11 9.93
C ALA A 91 -11.56 -11.87 8.66
N GLU A 92 -11.29 -10.76 7.97
CA GLU A 92 -11.95 -10.35 6.74
C GLU A 92 -11.79 -11.35 5.60
N LEU A 93 -10.73 -12.17 5.61
CA LEU A 93 -10.44 -13.14 4.56
C LEU A 93 -11.43 -14.32 4.55
N LEU A 94 -12.16 -14.52 5.65
CA LEU A 94 -13.22 -15.53 5.74
C LEU A 94 -14.56 -15.05 5.19
N GLN A 95 -14.73 -13.73 5.07
CA GLN A 95 -15.93 -13.19 4.45
C GLN A 95 -15.89 -13.62 3.00
N LYS A 96 -16.94 -14.31 2.53
CA LYS A 96 -17.15 -14.47 1.09
C LYS A 96 -17.05 -13.08 0.52
N GLU A 97 -16.18 -12.87 -0.47
CA GLU A 97 -16.08 -11.63 -1.22
C GLU A 97 -17.51 -11.23 -1.59
N THR A 98 -18.11 -10.37 -0.78
CA THR A 98 -19.30 -9.64 -1.17
C THR A 98 -18.73 -8.81 -2.27
N ARG A 99 -18.93 -9.29 -3.52
CA ARG A 99 -18.47 -8.64 -4.74
C ARG A 99 -18.53 -7.17 -4.42
N ILE A 100 -17.37 -6.53 -4.29
CA ILE A 100 -17.33 -5.08 -4.24
C ILE A 100 -18.14 -4.77 -5.49
N LYS A 101 -19.38 -4.30 -5.29
CA LYS A 101 -20.17 -3.81 -6.39
C LYS A 101 -19.32 -2.62 -6.77
N THR A 102 -18.38 -2.84 -7.69
CA THR A 102 -17.74 -1.78 -8.43
C THR A 102 -18.95 -0.99 -8.85
N VAL A 103 -19.15 0.16 -8.21
CA VAL A 103 -20.22 1.05 -8.58
C VAL A 103 -19.81 1.38 -9.99
N VAL A 104 -20.39 0.67 -10.95
CA VAL A 104 -20.23 0.98 -12.36
C VAL A 104 -20.65 2.42 -12.39
N PRO A 105 -19.74 3.37 -12.67
CA PRO A 105 -20.09 4.78 -12.60
C PRO A 105 -21.29 4.93 -13.52
N SER A 106 -22.46 5.20 -12.95
CA SER A 106 -23.66 5.34 -13.74
C SER A 106 -23.37 6.46 -14.71
N ILE A 107 -23.37 6.15 -16.02
CA ILE A 107 -23.06 7.08 -17.12
C ILE A 107 -24.10 8.23 -17.21
N LYS A 108 -24.90 8.46 -16.18
CA LYS A 108 -25.88 9.54 -16.07
C LYS A 108 -25.53 10.48 -14.92
N ARG A 109 -24.38 11.15 -15.04
CA ARG A 109 -24.30 12.55 -14.65
C ARG A 109 -24.00 13.29 -15.93
N GLN A 110 -25.04 13.85 -16.56
CA GLN A 110 -24.82 15.00 -17.43
C GLN A 110 -24.14 16.05 -16.54
N PRO A 111 -22.88 16.43 -16.79
CA PRO A 111 -22.39 17.63 -16.17
C PRO A 111 -23.25 18.75 -16.74
N ALA A 112 -24.05 19.41 -15.89
CA ALA A 112 -24.44 20.77 -16.20
C ALA A 112 -23.10 21.52 -16.34
N GLU A 113 -22.72 21.83 -17.57
CA GLU A 113 -21.56 22.66 -17.90
C GLU A 113 -21.80 24.05 -17.30
N LYS A 114 -21.63 24.19 -15.99
CA LYS A 114 -21.29 25.47 -15.41
C LYS A 114 -19.89 25.75 -15.90
N LYS A 115 -19.81 26.49 -17.01
CA LYS A 115 -18.59 27.12 -17.50
C LYS A 115 -18.05 27.96 -16.34
N VAL A 116 -17.15 27.37 -15.56
CA VAL A 116 -16.30 28.13 -14.65
C VAL A 116 -15.36 28.87 -15.56
N GLN A 117 -15.77 30.09 -15.96
CA GLN A 117 -14.85 31.03 -16.57
C GLN A 117 -13.78 31.31 -15.52
N LEU A 118 -12.58 30.75 -15.74
CA LEU A 118 -11.40 31.16 -15.00
C LEU A 118 -11.27 32.67 -15.25
N GLN A 119 -11.52 33.48 -14.22
CA GLN A 119 -11.16 34.89 -14.25
C GLN A 119 -9.64 34.95 -14.32
N MET A 120 -9.13 35.21 -15.52
CA MET A 120 -7.75 35.61 -15.68
C MET A 120 -7.55 36.90 -14.89
N VAL A 121 -6.83 36.83 -13.78
CA VAL A 121 -6.30 38.01 -13.13
C VAL A 121 -5.43 38.70 -14.18
N ARG A 122 -5.88 39.87 -14.68
CA ARG A 122 -5.06 40.80 -15.48
C ARG A 122 -3.98 41.36 -14.56
N GLY A 123 -3.00 40.52 -14.24
CA GLY A 123 -1.69 41.00 -13.81
C GLY A 123 -1.09 41.70 -15.01
N GLU A 124 -0.81 43.00 -14.89
CA GLU A 124 -0.06 43.76 -15.87
C GLU A 124 1.35 43.15 -15.99
N ASN A 125 1.51 42.12 -16.83
CA ASN A 125 2.82 41.59 -17.18
C ASN A 125 3.55 42.59 -18.08
N LYS A 126 4.00 43.71 -17.50
CA LYS A 126 4.82 44.75 -18.16
C LYS A 126 6.24 44.26 -18.48
N SER A 127 6.61 43.06 -18.08
CA SER A 127 7.97 42.51 -18.26
C SER A 127 8.14 41.59 -19.47
N SER A 128 7.05 41.20 -20.14
CA SER A 128 7.12 40.16 -21.19
C SER A 128 7.29 40.70 -22.61
N ALA A 129 7.20 42.02 -22.82
CA ALA A 129 7.28 42.66 -24.13
C ALA A 129 8.33 43.78 -24.18
N LEU A 130 9.51 43.56 -23.61
CA LEU A 130 10.65 44.46 -23.83
C LEU A 130 11.28 44.16 -25.19
N THR A 131 11.40 45.18 -26.02
CA THR A 131 12.08 45.10 -27.32
C THR A 131 13.58 44.90 -27.12
N ALA A 132 14.28 44.39 -28.14
CA ALA A 132 15.70 44.02 -28.04
C ALA A 132 16.61 45.18 -27.60
N GLU A 133 16.20 46.42 -27.85
CA GLU A 133 16.92 47.64 -27.48
C GLU A 133 16.82 47.96 -25.98
N GLU A 134 15.68 47.68 -25.36
CA GLU A 134 15.45 47.91 -23.93
C GLU A 134 16.18 46.88 -23.06
N LYS A 135 16.28 45.63 -23.53
CA LYS A 135 17.14 44.61 -22.91
C LYS A 135 18.61 45.01 -22.93
N LYS A 136 19.10 45.61 -24.03
CA LYS A 136 20.49 46.10 -24.12
C LYS A 136 20.78 47.26 -23.15
N LYS A 137 19.81 48.14 -22.88
CA LYS A 137 19.97 49.20 -21.87
C LYS A 137 20.03 48.64 -20.44
N LEU A 138 19.24 47.62 -20.13
CA LEU A 138 19.26 46.97 -18.80
C LEU A 138 20.59 46.24 -18.52
N LEU A 139 21.18 45.60 -19.53
CA LEU A 139 22.44 44.88 -19.40
C LEU A 139 23.67 45.79 -19.21
N LYS A 140 23.58 47.08 -19.57
CA LYS A 140 24.66 48.05 -19.31
C LYS A 140 24.84 48.37 -17.82
N ASN A 141 23.81 48.13 -17.00
CA ASN A 141 23.84 48.43 -15.58
C ASN A 141 24.33 47.26 -14.71
N PHE A 142 24.53 46.08 -15.31
CA PHE A 142 25.10 44.94 -14.60
C PHE A 142 26.62 44.95 -14.72
N LYS A 143 27.27 45.66 -13.79
CA LYS A 143 28.72 45.56 -13.61
C LYS A 143 29.00 44.25 -12.86
N VAL A 144 29.52 43.25 -13.58
CA VAL A 144 30.01 42.01 -12.98
C VAL A 144 31.25 42.36 -12.14
N ILE A 145 31.13 42.26 -10.82
CA ILE A 145 32.27 42.36 -9.92
C ILE A 145 33.06 41.05 -10.10
N LYS A 146 34.34 41.16 -10.42
CA LYS A 146 35.25 40.05 -10.64
C LYS A 146 36.05 39.75 -9.38
#